data_AF-A0A0D2ACR0-F1
#
_entry.id   AF-A0A0D2ACR0-F1
#
_cell.length_a   1.000
_cell.length_b   1.000
_cell.length_c   1.000
_cell.angle_alpha   90.00
_cell.angle_beta   90.00
_cell.angle_gamma   90.00
#
_symmetry.space_group_name_H-M   'P 1'
#
loop_
_entity.id
_entity.type
_entity.pdbx_description
1 polymer ?
#
loop_
_entity_poly.entity_id
_entity_poly.type
_entity_poly.pdbx_seq_one_letter_code
_entity_poly.pdbx_strand_id
1 'polypeptide(L)'
;MKNAASFVVVGHVDHGKSTLMGRLLYDLGVVDEKHIEKLRRDSKKIGKASFALAWVMDATSDERERGVTVDIATNYFETGKTRFTILDAPGHQDFIPNMIAGASQADFAVLVIDSSTNSFESGLRGQTKEHALLVRSMGVQRLIVAVNKMDMCNWSEERFNEIKTKMTSFLTTANFSAKSLSFVPCSGLNGENITKPPELPEAAWYKGSTLVEELDNAEPARRALDKPLRMTISEIFRSSINNPISVSGKLDSGSLQVGDALIIQPSGETAYIKSLEADGTPSDWAVAGQIAVLNLTDIDPIHIRVGDIASHPQSPVKNVKSFTAKILTFEHVMPMYVDVHRGALHQAGRIEKLVALLDKANGEVTRKKPKVVQPGQVARVVIALENELPLEAPAKIILRSEGSTVAAGMVE
;
A
#
# COMPACT_ATOMS: atom_id res chain seq x y z
N MET A 1 -0.98 4.16 -25.62
CA MET A 1 -1.46 3.54 -24.36
C MET A 1 -1.05 4.47 -23.23
N LYS A 2 -1.97 4.79 -22.30
CA LYS A 2 -1.60 5.54 -21.09
C LYS A 2 -0.70 4.68 -20.22
N ASN A 3 0.17 5.31 -19.42
CA ASN A 3 0.89 4.59 -18.37
C ASN A 3 -0.10 4.03 -17.34
N ALA A 4 0.28 3.01 -16.56
CA ALA A 4 -0.49 2.56 -15.41
C ALA A 4 0.39 2.56 -14.16
N ALA A 5 -0.16 3.07 -13.06
CA ALA A 5 0.52 3.19 -11.77
C ALA A 5 -0.46 2.97 -10.62
N SER A 6 0.00 2.32 -9.54
CA SER A 6 -0.78 2.19 -8.31
C SER A 6 -0.14 2.97 -7.16
N PHE A 7 -0.96 3.55 -6.29
CA PHE A 7 -0.45 4.18 -5.08
C PHE A 7 -1.31 3.90 -3.86
N VAL A 8 -0.64 3.81 -2.71
CA VAL A 8 -1.29 3.65 -1.41
C VAL A 8 -1.40 4.98 -0.69
N VAL A 9 -2.54 5.22 -0.07
CA VAL A 9 -2.79 6.42 0.74
C VAL A 9 -2.59 6.06 2.20
N VAL A 10 -1.67 6.77 2.87
CA VAL A 10 -1.28 6.48 4.25
C VAL A 10 -1.27 7.74 5.10
N GLY A 11 -1.39 7.58 6.41
CA GLY A 11 -1.43 8.71 7.36
C GLY A 11 -2.33 8.43 8.55
N HIS A 12 -2.26 9.29 9.56
CA HIS A 12 -3.08 9.20 10.77
C HIS A 12 -4.58 9.24 10.44
N VAL A 13 -5.42 8.67 11.31
CA VAL A 13 -6.89 8.59 11.14
C VAL A 13 -7.49 9.98 10.84
N ASP A 14 -7.12 10.99 11.62
CA ASP A 14 -7.69 12.35 11.50
C ASP A 14 -7.08 13.25 10.42
N HIS A 15 -6.09 12.77 9.65
CA HIS A 15 -5.44 13.60 8.62
C HIS A 15 -6.31 13.81 7.36
N GLY A 16 -7.47 13.16 7.28
CA GLY A 16 -8.43 13.37 6.19
C GLY A 16 -8.06 12.67 4.88
N LYS A 17 -7.49 11.46 4.96
CA LYS A 17 -7.11 10.61 3.81
C LYS A 17 -8.28 10.39 2.85
N SER A 18 -9.35 9.76 3.33
CA SER A 18 -10.52 9.39 2.53
C SER A 18 -11.28 10.62 2.03
N THR A 19 -11.31 11.70 2.81
CA THR A 19 -11.87 12.99 2.35
C THR A 19 -11.08 13.56 1.18
N LEU A 20 -9.74 13.56 1.25
CA LEU A 20 -8.88 14.05 0.17
C LEU A 20 -9.01 13.19 -1.09
N MET A 21 -9.07 11.86 -0.96
CA MET A 21 -9.24 10.96 -2.09
C MET A 21 -10.63 11.06 -2.71
N GLY A 22 -11.69 11.11 -1.89
CA GLY A 22 -13.05 11.34 -2.37
C GLY A 22 -13.19 12.69 -3.08
N ARG A 23 -12.48 13.73 -2.61
CA ARG A 23 -12.42 15.01 -3.29
C ARG A 23 -11.71 14.92 -4.64
N LEU A 24 -10.57 14.23 -4.70
CA LEU A 24 -9.83 14.00 -5.94
C LEU A 24 -10.69 13.28 -6.98
N LEU A 25 -11.43 12.24 -6.60
CA LEU A 25 -12.34 11.52 -7.50
C LEU A 25 -13.51 12.39 -7.98
N TYR A 26 -14.03 13.25 -7.11
CA TYR A 26 -15.07 14.23 -7.47
C TYR A 26 -14.55 15.29 -8.45
N ASP A 27 -13.40 15.91 -8.16
CA ASP A 27 -12.84 16.98 -9.00
C ASP A 27 -12.39 16.47 -10.39
N LEU A 28 -12.05 15.18 -10.50
CA LEU A 28 -11.74 14.51 -11.77
C LEU A 28 -12.99 14.00 -12.51
N GLY A 29 -14.18 14.16 -11.93
CA GLY A 29 -15.44 13.74 -12.55
C GLY A 29 -15.65 12.22 -12.58
N VAL A 30 -14.89 11.45 -11.79
CA VAL A 30 -15.10 10.00 -11.64
C VAL A 30 -16.39 9.73 -10.88
N VAL A 31 -16.69 10.59 -9.90
CA VAL A 31 -17.94 10.54 -9.11
C VAL A 31 -18.80 11.74 -9.48
N ASP A 32 -20.05 11.48 -9.85
CA ASP A 32 -20.97 12.53 -10.25
C ASP A 32 -21.52 13.34 -9.05
N GLU A 33 -21.93 14.58 -9.31
CA GLU A 33 -22.46 15.47 -8.29
C GLU A 33 -23.72 14.91 -7.62
N LYS A 34 -24.56 14.20 -8.38
CA LYS A 34 -25.78 13.56 -7.86
C LYS A 34 -25.47 12.49 -6.83
N HIS A 35 -24.43 11.68 -7.04
CA HIS A 35 -23.99 10.71 -6.06
C HIS A 35 -23.47 11.40 -4.79
N ILE A 36 -22.65 12.44 -4.92
CA ILE A 36 -22.18 13.23 -3.78
C ILE A 36 -23.33 13.85 -2.98
N GLU A 37 -24.34 14.42 -3.66
CA GLU A 37 -25.52 14.96 -3.00
C GLU A 37 -26.33 13.90 -2.24
N LYS A 38 -26.41 12.68 -2.79
CA LYS A 38 -27.02 11.54 -2.10
C LYS A 38 -26.22 11.18 -0.86
N LEU A 39 -24.90 11.03 -0.97
CA LEU A 39 -24.01 10.75 0.17
C LEU A 39 -24.10 11.84 1.24
N ARG A 40 -24.16 13.13 0.86
CA ARG A 40 -24.38 14.25 1.79
C ARG A 40 -25.70 14.15 2.53
N ARG A 41 -26.77 13.76 1.84
CA ARG A 41 -28.10 13.57 2.47
C ARG A 41 -28.08 12.41 3.46
N ASP A 42 -27.44 11.30 3.09
CA ASP A 42 -27.41 10.10 3.93
C ASP A 42 -26.46 10.28 5.12
N SER A 43 -25.29 10.89 4.94
CA SER A 43 -24.38 11.21 6.04
C SER A 43 -24.97 12.22 7.02
N LYS A 44 -25.78 13.17 6.55
CA LYS A 44 -26.51 14.13 7.40
C LYS A 44 -27.54 13.43 8.30
N LYS A 45 -28.23 12.40 7.81
CA LYS A 45 -29.24 11.65 8.60
C LYS A 45 -28.63 10.97 9.83
N ILE A 46 -27.36 10.56 9.74
CA ILE A 46 -26.64 9.91 10.84
C ILE A 46 -25.73 10.87 11.63
N GLY A 47 -25.87 12.18 11.43
CA GLY A 47 -25.10 13.19 12.16
C GLY A 47 -23.65 13.42 11.71
N LYS A 48 -23.22 12.85 10.57
CA LYS A 48 -21.86 12.95 10.02
C LYS A 48 -21.78 13.76 8.73
N ALA A 49 -22.47 14.90 8.68
CA ALA A 49 -22.61 15.70 7.46
C ALA A 49 -21.26 16.14 6.83
N SER A 50 -20.21 16.33 7.64
CA SER A 50 -18.86 16.73 7.19
C SER A 50 -18.07 15.62 6.48
N PHE A 51 -18.55 14.37 6.48
CA PHE A 51 -17.83 13.20 5.96
C PHE A 51 -18.30 12.71 4.58
N ALA A 52 -19.16 13.47 3.88
CA ALA A 52 -19.77 12.99 2.64
C ALA A 52 -18.77 12.60 1.54
N LEU A 53 -17.60 13.23 1.49
CA LEU A 53 -16.54 12.88 0.53
C LEU A 53 -15.79 11.60 0.96
N ALA A 54 -15.60 11.37 2.25
CA ALA A 54 -14.99 10.12 2.74
C ALA A 54 -15.85 8.90 2.38
N TRP A 55 -17.17 9.06 2.33
CA TRP A 55 -18.13 8.00 1.97
C TRP A 55 -18.06 7.55 0.51
N VAL A 56 -17.33 8.28 -0.33
CA VAL A 56 -16.94 7.81 -1.67
C VAL A 56 -16.01 6.61 -1.56
N MET A 57 -15.11 6.62 -0.57
CA MET A 57 -14.14 5.56 -0.33
C MET A 57 -14.71 4.50 0.63
N ASP A 58 -15.42 4.93 1.68
CA ASP A 58 -16.02 4.04 2.68
C ASP A 58 -17.29 3.35 2.14
N ALA A 59 -17.12 2.14 1.64
CA ALA A 59 -18.18 1.39 0.97
C ALA A 59 -19.10 0.64 1.96
N THR A 60 -18.55 0.15 3.07
CA THR A 60 -19.28 -0.72 4.00
C THR A 60 -20.10 0.07 5.03
N SER A 61 -21.15 -0.55 5.59
CA SER A 61 -21.96 0.04 6.66
C SER A 61 -21.12 0.34 7.90
N ASP A 62 -20.22 -0.58 8.24
CA ASP A 62 -19.42 -0.53 9.46
C ASP A 62 -18.39 0.60 9.41
N GLU A 63 -17.75 0.80 8.24
CA GLU A 63 -16.85 1.94 8.01
C GLU A 63 -17.60 3.26 8.12
N ARG A 64 -18.79 3.36 7.55
CA ARG A 64 -19.62 4.57 7.61
C ARG A 64 -20.07 4.90 9.04
N GLU A 65 -20.47 3.89 9.79
CA GLU A 65 -20.92 4.03 11.18
C GLU A 65 -19.76 4.39 12.11
N ARG A 66 -18.58 3.79 11.94
CA ARG A 66 -17.40 4.09 12.76
C ARG A 66 -16.64 5.33 12.30
N GLY A 67 -16.75 5.69 11.03
CA GLY A 67 -16.00 6.79 10.40
C GLY A 67 -14.51 6.48 10.23
N VAL A 68 -14.16 5.20 10.12
CA VAL A 68 -12.80 4.73 9.90
C VAL A 68 -12.82 3.66 8.81
N THR A 69 -11.89 3.78 7.86
CA THR A 69 -11.63 2.76 6.82
C THR A 69 -11.06 1.51 7.48
N VAL A 70 -11.59 0.33 7.13
CA VAL A 70 -11.23 -0.96 7.73
C VAL A 70 -10.49 -1.82 6.70
N ASP A 71 -11.07 -1.94 5.51
CA ASP A 71 -10.51 -2.73 4.40
C ASP A 71 -9.90 -1.82 3.33
N ILE A 72 -9.09 -2.41 2.45
CA ILE A 72 -8.48 -1.66 1.36
C ILE A 72 -9.56 -1.41 0.30
N ALA A 73 -9.90 -0.15 0.07
CA ALA A 73 -10.75 0.22 -1.06
C ALA A 73 -9.90 0.50 -2.31
N THR A 74 -10.23 -0.17 -3.42
CA THR A 74 -9.59 0.05 -4.71
C THR A 74 -10.45 0.94 -5.59
N ASN A 75 -9.92 2.10 -6.00
CA ASN A 75 -10.61 3.02 -6.91
C ASN A 75 -9.71 3.40 -8.09
N TYR A 76 -10.32 3.78 -9.22
CA TYR A 76 -9.60 4.10 -10.45
C TYR A 76 -9.90 5.51 -10.92
N PHE A 77 -8.88 6.18 -11.46
CA PHE A 77 -9.06 7.42 -12.21
C PHE A 77 -8.01 7.53 -13.31
N GLU A 78 -8.22 8.45 -14.24
CA GLU A 78 -7.28 8.69 -15.33
C GLU A 78 -6.93 10.16 -15.46
N THR A 79 -5.65 10.43 -15.75
CA THR A 79 -5.18 11.71 -16.25
C THR A 79 -4.99 11.66 -17.76
N GLY A 80 -4.45 12.72 -18.35
CA GLY A 80 -4.04 12.71 -19.75
C GLY A 80 -2.92 11.70 -20.06
N LYS A 81 -2.07 11.38 -19.06
CA LYS A 81 -0.86 10.56 -19.24
C LYS A 81 -0.97 9.15 -18.65
N THR A 82 -1.64 9.02 -17.52
CA THR A 82 -1.55 7.83 -16.65
C THR A 82 -2.94 7.41 -16.15
N ARG A 83 -3.18 6.11 -16.08
CA ARG A 83 -4.28 5.50 -15.33
C ARG A 83 -3.76 5.14 -13.94
N PHE A 84 -4.46 5.60 -12.93
CA PHE A 84 -4.08 5.40 -11.54
C PHE A 84 -5.05 4.46 -10.83
N THR A 85 -4.48 3.58 -10.02
CA THR A 85 -5.21 2.79 -9.03
C THR A 85 -4.90 3.30 -7.63
N ILE A 86 -5.93 3.77 -6.94
CA ILE A 86 -5.88 4.22 -5.55
C ILE A 86 -6.11 3.02 -4.66
N LEU A 87 -5.18 2.79 -3.72
CA LEU A 87 -5.31 1.82 -2.65
C LEU A 87 -5.50 2.61 -1.33
N ASP A 88 -6.74 2.77 -0.88
CA ASP A 88 -7.01 3.46 0.38
C ASP A 88 -6.72 2.51 1.53
N ALA A 89 -5.65 2.77 2.28
CA ALA A 89 -5.26 1.93 3.39
C ALA A 89 -5.80 2.47 4.72
N PRO A 90 -6.21 1.57 5.63
CA PRO A 90 -6.73 1.98 6.93
C PRO A 90 -5.66 2.69 7.75
N GLY A 91 -6.09 3.70 8.53
CA GLY A 91 -5.18 4.51 9.35
C GLY A 91 -5.04 4.04 10.80
N HIS A 92 -5.86 3.08 11.24
CA HIS A 92 -5.90 2.63 12.63
C HIS A 92 -4.88 1.50 12.88
N GLN A 93 -4.30 1.44 14.08
CA GLN A 93 -3.26 0.45 14.44
C GLN A 93 -3.76 -1.00 14.35
N ASP A 94 -5.04 -1.23 14.61
CA ASP A 94 -5.63 -2.57 14.54
C ASP A 94 -5.65 -3.14 13.11
N PHE A 95 -5.54 -2.28 12.09
CA PHE A 95 -5.66 -2.67 10.67
C PHE A 95 -4.33 -2.59 9.92
N ILE A 96 -3.19 -2.62 10.63
CA ILE A 96 -1.87 -2.65 10.01
C ILE A 96 -1.69 -3.82 9.02
N PRO A 97 -2.21 -5.05 9.25
CA PRO A 97 -2.14 -6.12 8.23
C PRO A 97 -2.73 -5.71 6.87
N ASN A 98 -3.87 -5.02 6.88
CA ASN A 98 -4.49 -4.50 5.66
C ASN A 98 -3.64 -3.40 5.03
N MET A 99 -3.05 -2.52 5.84
CA MET A 99 -2.10 -1.52 5.33
C MET A 99 -0.87 -2.16 4.65
N ILE A 100 -0.35 -3.26 5.19
CA ILE A 100 0.76 -4.03 4.58
C ILE A 100 0.36 -4.59 3.22
N ALA A 101 -0.83 -5.19 3.14
CA ALA A 101 -1.38 -5.72 1.90
C ALA A 101 -1.55 -4.63 0.84
N GLY A 102 -2.06 -3.45 1.19
CA GLY A 102 -2.19 -2.31 0.28
C GLY A 102 -0.84 -1.76 -0.17
N ALA A 103 0.08 -1.52 0.77
CA ALA A 103 1.41 -1.01 0.46
C ALA A 103 2.24 -1.98 -0.42
N SER A 104 2.01 -3.28 -0.31
CA SER A 104 2.67 -4.29 -1.15
C SER A 104 2.29 -4.21 -2.63
N GLN A 105 1.10 -3.68 -2.92
CA GLN A 105 0.56 -3.54 -4.28
C GLN A 105 0.89 -2.16 -4.89
N ALA A 106 1.45 -1.23 -4.13
CA ALA A 106 1.66 0.15 -4.56
C ALA A 106 3.03 0.38 -5.23
N ASP A 107 3.09 1.18 -6.29
CA ASP A 107 4.33 1.65 -6.90
C ASP A 107 4.94 2.81 -6.10
N PHE A 108 4.09 3.70 -5.59
CA PHE A 108 4.45 4.80 -4.72
C PHE A 108 3.39 5.04 -3.63
N ALA A 109 3.64 5.97 -2.72
CA ALA A 109 2.70 6.27 -1.65
C ALA A 109 2.40 7.77 -1.54
N VAL A 110 1.19 8.08 -1.09
CA VAL A 110 0.74 9.42 -0.71
C VAL A 110 0.57 9.45 0.80
N LEU A 111 1.44 10.18 1.50
CA LEU A 111 1.35 10.40 2.93
C LEU A 111 0.58 11.68 3.22
N VAL A 112 -0.61 11.55 3.79
CA VAL A 112 -1.46 12.68 4.16
C VAL A 112 -1.11 13.13 5.58
N ILE A 113 -0.80 14.41 5.72
CA ILE A 113 -0.40 15.04 6.98
C ILE A 113 -1.32 16.23 7.26
N ASP A 114 -1.83 16.34 8.47
CA ASP A 114 -2.60 17.51 8.91
C ASP A 114 -1.66 18.70 9.17
N SER A 115 -2.00 19.89 8.69
CA SER A 115 -1.20 21.11 8.89
C SER A 115 -1.36 21.74 10.28
N SER A 116 -2.42 21.42 11.02
CA SER A 116 -2.75 22.04 12.31
C SER A 116 -1.77 21.66 13.42
N THR A 117 -1.47 22.62 14.31
CA THR A 117 -0.39 22.54 15.34
C THR A 117 -0.58 21.48 16.42
N ASN A 118 -1.77 20.94 16.62
CA ASN A 118 -1.96 19.86 17.59
C ASN A 118 -1.96 18.49 16.89
N SER A 119 -2.65 18.41 15.76
CA SER A 119 -2.82 17.17 15.00
C SER A 119 -1.51 16.72 14.37
N PHE A 120 -0.70 17.64 13.83
CA PHE A 120 0.60 17.31 13.24
C PHE A 120 1.56 16.68 14.27
N GLU A 121 1.73 17.34 15.40
CA GLU A 121 2.59 16.91 16.49
C GLU A 121 2.12 15.58 17.10
N SER A 122 0.81 15.37 17.20
CA SER A 122 0.22 14.10 17.63
C SER A 122 0.47 12.98 16.62
N GLY A 123 0.20 13.24 15.34
CA GLY A 123 0.34 12.26 14.26
C GLY A 123 1.77 11.75 14.09
N LEU A 124 2.77 12.60 14.37
CA LEU A 124 4.19 12.25 14.35
C LEU A 124 4.61 11.26 15.45
N ARG A 125 3.89 11.20 16.58
CA ARG A 125 4.30 10.43 17.77
C ARG A 125 4.02 8.93 17.68
N GLY A 126 3.28 8.43 16.68
CA GLY A 126 2.95 7.01 16.57
C GLY A 126 2.66 6.53 15.15
N GLN A 127 1.40 6.65 14.72
CA GLN A 127 0.89 6.01 13.48
C GLN A 127 1.65 6.42 12.22
N THR A 128 1.97 7.71 12.06
CA THR A 128 2.69 8.20 10.87
C THR A 128 4.08 7.56 10.75
N LYS A 129 4.74 7.27 11.88
CA LYS A 129 6.07 6.64 11.92
C LYS A 129 6.02 5.20 11.50
N GLU A 130 5.09 4.46 12.07
CA GLU A 130 4.88 3.06 11.71
C GLU A 130 4.49 2.97 10.22
N HIS A 131 3.56 3.79 9.75
CA HIS A 131 3.14 3.79 8.36
C HIS A 131 4.29 4.09 7.38
N ALA A 132 5.08 5.14 7.64
CA ALA A 132 6.22 5.48 6.79
C ALA A 132 7.25 4.34 6.74
N LEU A 133 7.51 3.71 7.89
CA LEU A 133 8.45 2.61 8.00
C LEU A 133 7.98 1.35 7.27
N LEU A 134 6.70 1.01 7.39
CA LEU A 134 6.07 -0.11 6.70
C LEU A 134 6.07 0.10 5.18
N VAL A 135 5.66 1.28 4.72
CA VAL A 135 5.69 1.66 3.30
C VAL A 135 7.11 1.54 2.75
N ARG A 136 8.11 2.07 3.46
CA ARG A 136 9.52 1.93 3.06
C ARG A 136 9.95 0.46 3.01
N SER A 137 9.54 -0.34 3.98
CA SER A 137 9.89 -1.75 4.10
C SER A 137 9.24 -2.61 3.02
N MET A 138 8.06 -2.22 2.54
CA MET A 138 7.42 -2.75 1.33
C MET A 138 8.09 -2.27 0.05
N GLY A 139 9.14 -1.46 0.18
CA GLY A 139 10.06 -1.03 -0.89
C GLY A 139 9.50 0.05 -1.79
N VAL A 140 8.46 0.75 -1.34
CA VAL A 140 8.07 2.03 -1.92
C VAL A 140 9.24 2.99 -1.77
N GLN A 141 9.65 3.58 -2.88
CA GLN A 141 10.79 4.50 -2.92
C GLN A 141 10.34 5.96 -3.00
N ARG A 142 9.32 6.24 -3.83
CA ARG A 142 8.72 7.56 -4.00
C ARG A 142 7.60 7.77 -2.98
N LEU A 143 7.64 8.90 -2.29
CA LEU A 143 6.63 9.30 -1.32
C LEU A 143 6.23 10.75 -1.58
N ILE A 144 4.94 10.97 -1.81
CA ILE A 144 4.34 12.29 -1.96
C ILE A 144 3.70 12.65 -0.63
N VAL A 145 4.12 13.75 -0.01
CA VAL A 145 3.56 14.22 1.25
C VAL A 145 2.52 15.30 0.96
N ALA A 146 1.24 14.95 1.11
CA ALA A 146 0.13 15.87 1.01
C ALA A 146 -0.10 16.55 2.35
N VAL A 147 0.31 17.82 2.47
CA VAL A 147 0.08 18.64 3.66
C VAL A 147 -1.34 19.19 3.58
N ASN A 148 -2.27 18.46 4.17
CA ASN A 148 -3.70 18.69 4.11
C ASN A 148 -4.18 19.70 5.17
N LYS A 149 -5.41 20.19 5.00
CA LYS A 149 -6.08 21.18 5.87
C LYS A 149 -5.34 22.52 5.96
N MET A 150 -4.68 22.96 4.89
CA MET A 150 -3.99 24.27 4.88
C MET A 150 -4.93 25.46 5.15
N ASP A 151 -6.24 25.28 4.95
CA ASP A 151 -7.28 26.21 5.36
C ASP A 151 -7.30 26.48 6.88
N MET A 152 -6.92 25.50 7.72
CA MET A 152 -6.88 25.65 9.18
C MET A 152 -5.71 26.51 9.68
N CYS A 153 -4.70 26.74 8.83
CA CYS A 153 -3.54 27.58 9.14
C CYS A 153 -3.43 28.80 8.19
N ASN A 154 -4.55 29.19 7.58
CA ASN A 154 -4.65 30.31 6.64
C ASN A 154 -3.59 30.27 5.53
N TRP A 155 -3.26 29.07 5.04
CA TRP A 155 -2.25 28.86 4.00
C TRP A 155 -0.87 29.45 4.32
N SER A 156 -0.47 29.48 5.60
CA SER A 156 0.83 30.03 6.02
C SER A 156 2.03 29.28 5.40
N GLU A 157 2.86 30.01 4.65
CA GLU A 157 4.13 29.53 4.09
C GLU A 157 5.10 29.06 5.18
N GLU A 158 5.19 29.80 6.29
CA GLU A 158 6.06 29.48 7.41
C GLU A 158 5.69 28.12 8.02
N ARG A 159 4.40 27.88 8.24
CA ARG A 159 3.91 26.60 8.78
C ARG A 159 4.18 25.45 7.81
N PHE A 160 3.96 25.64 6.52
CA PHE A 160 4.28 24.63 5.51
C PHE A 160 5.77 24.27 5.50
N ASN A 161 6.65 25.27 5.55
CA ASN A 161 8.11 25.07 5.56
C ASN A 161 8.59 24.39 6.85
N GLU A 162 7.97 24.70 7.99
CA GLU A 162 8.20 24.01 9.27
C GLU A 162 7.87 22.51 9.16
N ILE A 163 6.67 22.19 8.66
CA ILE A 163 6.21 20.81 8.46
C ILE A 163 7.14 20.08 7.50
N LYS A 164 7.47 20.69 6.35
CA LYS A 164 8.37 20.14 5.35
C LYS A 164 9.73 19.78 5.95
N THR A 165 10.31 20.67 6.76
CA THR A 165 11.61 20.44 7.41
C THR A 165 11.55 19.29 8.41
N LYS A 166 10.56 19.30 9.31
CA LYS A 166 10.35 18.23 10.31
C LYS A 166 10.11 16.88 9.64
N MET A 167 9.25 16.83 8.63
CA MET A 167 8.93 15.61 7.88
C MET A 167 10.13 15.09 7.08
N THR A 168 10.93 15.97 6.48
CA THR A 168 12.14 15.56 5.74
C THR A 168 13.13 14.85 6.67
N SER A 169 13.37 15.41 7.87
CA SER A 169 14.24 14.79 8.88
C SER A 169 13.70 13.43 9.34
N PHE A 170 12.41 13.36 9.60
CA PHE A 170 11.72 12.15 10.02
C PHE A 170 11.77 11.03 8.96
N LEU A 171 11.43 11.34 7.71
CA LEU A 171 11.40 10.37 6.61
C LEU A 171 12.81 9.90 6.22
N THR A 172 13.81 10.77 6.35
CA THR A 172 15.22 10.37 6.18
C THR A 172 15.63 9.35 7.25
N THR A 173 15.18 9.51 8.49
CA THR A 173 15.39 8.52 9.56
C THR A 173 14.70 7.18 9.25
N ALA A 174 13.54 7.24 8.60
CA ALA A 174 12.83 6.08 8.06
C ALA A 174 13.41 5.56 6.72
N ASN A 175 14.66 5.91 6.38
CA ASN A 175 15.39 5.41 5.21
C ASN A 175 14.85 5.85 3.83
N PHE A 176 14.04 6.91 3.75
CA PHE A 176 13.72 7.56 2.46
C PHE A 176 14.86 8.49 2.01
N SER A 177 15.04 8.63 0.69
CA SER A 177 15.95 9.64 0.14
C SER A 177 15.22 10.97 0.03
N ALA A 178 15.86 12.08 0.40
CA ALA A 178 15.26 13.42 0.24
C ALA A 178 14.83 13.71 -1.21
N LYS A 179 15.52 13.14 -2.21
CA LYS A 179 15.17 13.27 -3.63
C LYS A 179 13.89 12.54 -4.02
N SER A 180 13.52 11.51 -3.27
CA SER A 180 12.32 10.72 -3.51
C SER A 180 11.11 11.21 -2.71
N LEU A 181 11.24 12.35 -2.01
CA LEU A 181 10.14 13.04 -1.34
C LEU A 181 9.63 14.22 -2.18
N SER A 182 8.33 14.45 -2.18
CA SER A 182 7.72 15.71 -2.62
C SER A 182 6.70 16.17 -1.59
N PHE A 183 6.43 17.47 -1.56
CA PHE A 183 5.55 18.10 -0.58
C PHE A 183 4.55 18.99 -1.32
N VAL A 184 3.27 18.71 -1.14
CA VAL A 184 2.17 19.42 -1.79
C VAL A 184 1.23 19.96 -0.71
N PRO A 185 1.08 21.29 -0.53
CA PRO A 185 0.07 21.88 0.34
C PRO A 185 -1.30 21.76 -0.32
N CYS A 186 -2.31 21.24 0.37
CA CYS A 186 -3.65 21.07 -0.18
C CYS A 186 -4.75 21.23 0.88
N SER A 187 -6.00 21.35 0.42
CA SER A 187 -7.19 21.23 1.27
C SER A 187 -8.18 20.26 0.64
N GLY A 188 -8.31 19.06 1.22
CA GLY A 188 -9.25 18.04 0.77
C GLY A 188 -10.72 18.44 0.92
N LEU A 189 -11.04 19.34 1.86
CA LEU A 189 -12.41 19.81 2.06
C LEU A 189 -12.79 20.84 0.98
N ASN A 190 -11.94 21.84 0.78
CA ASN A 190 -12.22 22.97 -0.11
C ASN A 190 -11.89 22.66 -1.58
N GLY A 191 -10.99 21.71 -1.84
CA GLY A 191 -10.56 21.32 -3.18
C GLY A 191 -9.32 22.05 -3.70
N GLU A 192 -8.61 22.74 -2.81
CA GLU A 192 -7.48 23.59 -3.19
C GLU A 192 -6.22 22.76 -3.46
N ASN A 193 -5.54 23.09 -4.56
CA ASN A 193 -4.29 22.48 -5.01
C ASN A 193 -4.35 20.95 -5.23
N ILE A 194 -5.53 20.41 -5.56
CA ILE A 194 -5.73 18.99 -5.88
C ILE A 194 -5.55 18.75 -7.39
N THR A 195 -6.48 19.25 -8.20
CA THR A 195 -6.47 19.14 -9.67
C THR A 195 -6.03 20.44 -10.34
N LYS A 196 -6.26 21.58 -9.69
CA LYS A 196 -5.94 22.92 -10.18
C LYS A 196 -5.04 23.64 -9.17
N PRO A 197 -4.15 24.55 -9.63
CA PRO A 197 -3.38 25.40 -8.73
C PRO A 197 -4.30 26.19 -7.78
N PRO A 198 -3.85 26.54 -6.57
CA PRO A 198 -4.67 27.28 -5.62
C PRO A 198 -4.98 28.68 -6.16
N GLU A 199 -6.24 29.08 -6.11
CA GLU A 199 -6.69 30.41 -6.57
C GLU A 199 -6.67 31.46 -5.44
N LEU A 200 -6.42 31.02 -4.21
CA LEU A 200 -6.43 31.84 -3.00
C LEU A 200 -5.24 32.81 -2.95
N PRO A 201 -5.45 34.10 -2.64
CA PRO A 201 -4.36 35.07 -2.45
C PRO A 201 -3.37 34.65 -1.35
N GLU A 202 -3.85 34.00 -0.27
CA GLU A 202 -2.97 33.55 0.81
C GLU A 202 -2.02 32.42 0.38
N ALA A 203 -2.33 31.73 -0.72
CA ALA A 203 -1.53 30.64 -1.27
C ALA A 203 -0.57 31.09 -2.39
N ALA A 204 -0.48 32.40 -2.70
CA ALA A 204 0.31 32.93 -3.82
C ALA A 204 1.82 32.65 -3.74
N TRP A 205 2.33 32.30 -2.55
CA TRP A 205 3.71 31.88 -2.34
C TRP A 205 4.01 30.50 -2.96
N TYR A 206 3.00 29.63 -3.10
CA TYR A 206 3.17 28.30 -3.64
C TYR A 206 3.16 28.30 -5.17
N LYS A 207 4.31 27.93 -5.76
CA LYS A 207 4.50 27.81 -7.22
C LYS A 207 4.83 26.38 -7.66
N GLY A 208 4.57 25.41 -6.79
CA GLY A 208 4.83 23.99 -7.07
C GLY A 208 3.67 23.35 -7.82
N SER A 209 3.80 22.05 -8.07
CA SER A 209 2.80 21.23 -8.74
C SER A 209 1.53 21.04 -7.89
N THR A 210 0.40 20.78 -8.55
CA THR A 210 -0.80 20.25 -7.88
C THR A 210 -0.59 18.80 -7.43
N LEU A 211 -1.50 18.27 -6.60
CA LEU A 211 -1.44 16.86 -6.21
C LEU A 211 -1.48 15.95 -7.45
N VAL A 212 -2.39 16.17 -8.39
CA VAL A 212 -2.52 15.33 -9.60
C VAL A 212 -1.30 15.43 -10.52
N GLU A 213 -0.73 16.62 -10.67
CA GLU A 213 0.52 16.78 -11.44
C GLU A 213 1.68 16.02 -10.80
N GLU A 214 1.76 16.02 -9.46
CA GLU A 214 2.78 15.29 -8.74
C GLU A 214 2.59 13.77 -8.82
N LEU A 215 1.34 13.30 -8.87
CA LEU A 215 1.03 11.90 -9.19
C LEU A 215 1.49 11.53 -10.60
N ASP A 216 1.26 12.39 -11.60
CA ASP A 216 1.71 12.18 -12.98
C ASP A 216 3.23 12.21 -13.13
N ASN A 217 3.92 12.99 -12.30
CA ASN A 217 5.39 13.04 -12.27
C ASN A 217 6.01 11.84 -11.53
N ALA A 218 5.21 11.06 -10.79
CA ALA A 218 5.68 9.83 -10.18
C ALA A 218 5.83 8.74 -11.25
N GLU A 219 7.04 8.59 -11.78
CA GLU A 219 7.32 7.52 -12.74
C GLU A 219 7.09 6.13 -12.08
N PRO A 220 6.33 5.23 -12.74
CA PRO A 220 6.18 3.87 -12.28
C PRO A 220 7.53 3.16 -12.25
N ALA A 221 7.71 2.23 -11.29
CA ALA A 221 8.91 1.40 -11.27
C ALA A 221 9.05 0.61 -12.58
N ARG A 222 10.30 0.34 -12.99
CA ARG A 222 10.58 -0.45 -14.20
C ARG A 222 9.91 -1.82 -14.09
N ARG A 223 9.00 -2.11 -15.03
CA ARG A 223 8.22 -3.35 -15.07
C ARG A 223 9.12 -4.55 -15.34
N ALA A 224 8.94 -5.62 -14.56
CA ALA A 224 9.73 -6.85 -14.68
C ALA A 224 9.11 -7.82 -15.71
N LEU A 225 9.06 -7.38 -16.97
CA LEU A 225 8.41 -8.12 -18.07
C LEU A 225 9.14 -9.42 -18.41
N ASP A 226 10.47 -9.42 -18.37
CA ASP A 226 11.31 -10.57 -18.77
C ASP A 226 11.44 -11.63 -17.67
N LYS A 227 10.82 -11.42 -16.52
CA LYS A 227 10.87 -12.36 -15.38
C LYS A 227 9.69 -13.33 -15.43
N PRO A 228 9.79 -14.51 -14.79
CA PRO A 228 8.68 -15.45 -14.69
C PRO A 228 7.40 -14.80 -14.14
N LEU A 229 6.23 -15.27 -14.59
CA LEU A 229 4.94 -14.79 -14.13
C LEU A 229 4.81 -14.97 -12.62
N ARG A 230 4.53 -13.87 -11.91
CA ARG A 230 4.15 -13.85 -10.50
C ARG A 230 2.99 -12.88 -10.33
N MET A 231 1.85 -13.37 -9.88
CA MET A 231 0.71 -12.54 -9.53
C MET A 231 0.26 -12.91 -8.12
N THR A 232 0.26 -11.94 -7.22
CA THR A 232 -0.22 -12.14 -5.84
C THR A 232 -1.72 -11.84 -5.79
N ILE A 233 -2.51 -12.82 -5.33
CA ILE A 233 -3.97 -12.70 -5.23
C ILE A 233 -4.32 -11.78 -4.05
N SER A 234 -5.01 -10.68 -4.33
CA SER A 234 -5.48 -9.71 -3.33
C SER A 234 -6.93 -9.93 -2.93
N GLU A 235 -7.78 -10.34 -3.88
CA GLU A 235 -9.21 -10.58 -3.62
C GLU A 235 -9.72 -11.81 -4.36
N ILE A 236 -10.74 -12.44 -3.80
CA ILE A 236 -11.45 -13.59 -4.40
C ILE A 236 -12.94 -13.30 -4.30
N PHE A 237 -13.63 -13.36 -5.44
CA PHE A 237 -15.06 -13.11 -5.52
C PHE A 237 -15.70 -13.90 -6.66
N ARG A 238 -17.02 -13.77 -6.81
CA ARG A 238 -17.77 -14.36 -7.92
C ARG A 238 -18.29 -13.25 -8.82
N SER A 239 -17.70 -13.07 -10.00
CA SER A 239 -18.10 -12.02 -10.94
C SER A 239 -19.46 -12.31 -11.60
N SER A 240 -19.76 -13.58 -11.90
CA SER A 240 -21.04 -13.94 -12.53
C SER A 240 -21.42 -15.40 -12.28
N ILE A 241 -22.67 -15.77 -12.58
CA ILE A 241 -23.16 -17.16 -12.51
C ILE A 241 -22.30 -18.11 -13.36
N ASN A 242 -21.77 -17.62 -14.49
CA ASN A 242 -20.97 -18.39 -15.43
C ASN A 242 -19.46 -18.42 -15.09
N ASN A 243 -19.02 -17.58 -14.17
CA ASN A 243 -17.62 -17.48 -13.71
C ASN A 243 -17.61 -17.74 -12.20
N PRO A 244 -17.53 -19.02 -11.78
CA PRO A 244 -17.72 -19.39 -10.38
C PRO A 244 -16.61 -18.86 -9.47
N ILE A 245 -15.46 -18.48 -10.04
CA ILE A 245 -14.30 -17.94 -9.31
C ILE A 245 -13.65 -16.83 -10.13
N SER A 246 -13.53 -15.66 -9.52
CA SER A 246 -12.80 -14.50 -10.00
C SER A 246 -11.75 -14.14 -8.96
N VAL A 247 -10.53 -13.88 -9.40
CA VAL A 247 -9.45 -13.41 -8.53
C VAL A 247 -8.94 -12.07 -9.02
N SER A 248 -8.67 -11.15 -8.10
CA SER A 248 -7.98 -9.89 -8.39
C SER A 248 -6.56 -9.94 -7.80
N GLY A 249 -5.62 -9.27 -8.44
CA GLY A 249 -4.24 -9.21 -7.95
C GLY A 249 -3.33 -8.36 -8.82
N LYS A 250 -2.21 -7.92 -8.25
CA LYS A 250 -1.16 -7.23 -9.00
C LYS A 250 -0.20 -8.25 -9.61
N LEU A 251 0.16 -8.05 -10.88
CA LEU A 251 1.23 -8.78 -11.51
C LEU A 251 2.57 -8.19 -11.05
N ASP A 252 3.31 -8.93 -10.23
CA ASP A 252 4.63 -8.54 -9.74
C ASP A 252 5.69 -8.66 -10.86
N SER A 253 5.57 -9.69 -11.70
CA SER A 253 6.46 -9.95 -12.83
C SER A 253 5.80 -10.78 -13.93
N GLY A 254 6.39 -10.71 -15.13
CA GLY A 254 5.96 -11.46 -16.31
C GLY A 254 4.71 -10.88 -16.97
N SER A 255 4.03 -11.74 -17.73
CA SER A 255 2.78 -11.46 -18.42
C SER A 255 1.89 -12.70 -18.41
N LEU A 256 0.60 -12.49 -18.63
CA LEU A 256 -0.38 -13.56 -18.83
C LEU A 256 -1.42 -13.11 -19.85
N GLN A 257 -2.12 -14.08 -20.44
CA GLN A 257 -3.17 -13.85 -21.41
C GLN A 257 -4.32 -14.84 -21.23
N VAL A 258 -5.46 -14.52 -21.84
CA VAL A 258 -6.62 -15.42 -21.88
C VAL A 258 -6.23 -16.76 -22.50
N GLY A 259 -6.62 -17.86 -21.84
CA GLY A 259 -6.29 -19.22 -22.21
C GLY A 259 -5.04 -19.80 -21.54
N ASP A 260 -4.22 -18.97 -20.88
CA ASP A 260 -3.03 -19.47 -20.19
C ASP A 260 -3.40 -20.40 -19.01
N ALA A 261 -2.55 -21.40 -18.80
CA ALA A 261 -2.56 -22.23 -17.60
C ALA A 261 -1.76 -21.54 -16.49
N LEU A 262 -2.29 -21.58 -15.27
CA LEU A 262 -1.67 -21.08 -14.05
C LEU A 262 -1.49 -22.23 -13.06
N ILE A 263 -0.49 -22.11 -12.20
CA ILE A 263 -0.38 -22.91 -10.98
C ILE A 263 -0.51 -21.99 -9.77
N ILE A 264 -1.42 -22.32 -8.86
CA ILE A 264 -1.67 -21.57 -7.64
C ILE A 264 -0.83 -22.17 -6.51
N GLN A 265 -0.04 -21.35 -5.82
CA GLN A 265 0.75 -21.77 -4.67
C GLN A 265 0.23 -21.07 -3.40
N PRO A 266 0.13 -21.79 -2.26
CA PRO A 266 0.79 -23.07 -1.95
C PRO A 266 0.02 -24.36 -2.32
N SER A 267 -1.22 -24.27 -2.80
CA SER A 267 -2.05 -25.47 -3.05
C SER A 267 -1.48 -26.41 -4.12
N GLY A 268 -0.74 -25.89 -5.09
CA GLY A 268 -0.18 -26.63 -6.21
C GLY A 268 -1.20 -26.95 -7.31
N GLU A 269 -2.44 -26.49 -7.15
CA GLU A 269 -3.53 -26.75 -8.10
C GLU A 269 -3.38 -25.88 -9.35
N THR A 270 -3.81 -26.43 -10.49
CA THR A 270 -3.80 -25.73 -11.77
C THR A 270 -5.13 -25.03 -12.02
N ALA A 271 -5.09 -23.89 -12.71
CA ALA A 271 -6.27 -23.18 -13.16
C ALA A 271 -6.05 -22.63 -14.58
N TYR A 272 -7.13 -22.35 -15.32
CA TYR A 272 -7.04 -21.70 -16.64
C TYR A 272 -7.72 -20.34 -16.65
N ILE A 273 -7.15 -19.39 -17.39
CA ILE A 273 -7.71 -18.05 -17.54
C ILE A 273 -8.79 -18.06 -18.62
N LYS A 274 -10.06 -17.95 -18.22
CA LYS A 274 -11.20 -17.89 -19.16
C LYS A 274 -11.40 -16.49 -19.74
N SER A 275 -11.25 -15.46 -18.91
CA SER A 275 -11.28 -14.07 -19.33
C SER A 275 -10.50 -13.20 -18.36
N LEU A 276 -10.14 -12.01 -18.83
CA LEU A 276 -9.26 -11.10 -18.11
C LEU A 276 -9.75 -9.65 -18.22
N GLU A 277 -9.58 -8.90 -17.14
CA GLU A 277 -9.65 -7.45 -17.13
C GLU A 277 -8.33 -6.90 -16.57
N ALA A 278 -7.77 -5.88 -17.21
CA ALA A 278 -6.57 -5.18 -16.74
C ALA A 278 -6.95 -3.74 -16.38
N ASP A 279 -6.63 -3.33 -15.15
CA ASP A 279 -6.88 -1.98 -14.61
C ASP A 279 -8.33 -1.51 -14.87
N GLY A 280 -9.30 -2.40 -14.60
CA GLY A 280 -10.75 -2.13 -14.72
C GLY A 280 -11.31 -2.19 -16.15
N THR A 281 -10.53 -2.62 -17.14
CA THR A 281 -10.98 -2.75 -18.54
C THR A 281 -10.79 -4.15 -19.08
N PRO A 282 -11.77 -4.73 -19.81
CA PRO A 282 -11.60 -6.01 -20.49
C PRO A 282 -10.37 -6.00 -21.41
N SER A 283 -9.55 -7.05 -21.31
CA SER A 283 -8.31 -7.19 -22.08
C SER A 283 -7.98 -8.66 -22.34
N ASP A 284 -7.28 -8.94 -23.43
CA ASP A 284 -6.83 -10.30 -23.76
C ASP A 284 -5.53 -10.68 -23.02
N TRP A 285 -4.80 -9.69 -22.50
CA TRP A 285 -3.53 -9.86 -21.82
C TRP A 285 -3.31 -8.81 -20.72
N ALA A 286 -2.44 -9.14 -19.77
CA ALA A 286 -1.95 -8.22 -18.74
C ALA A 286 -0.44 -8.42 -18.53
N VAL A 287 0.23 -7.34 -18.11
CA VAL A 287 1.67 -7.33 -17.86
C VAL A 287 2.01 -6.87 -16.44
N ALA A 288 3.23 -7.17 -15.98
CA ALA A 288 3.77 -6.72 -14.71
C ALA A 288 3.49 -5.23 -14.44
N GLY A 289 3.06 -4.93 -13.21
CA GLY A 289 2.65 -3.61 -12.75
C GLY A 289 1.15 -3.36 -12.81
N GLN A 290 0.40 -4.08 -13.64
CA GLN A 290 -1.05 -3.93 -13.73
C GLN A 290 -1.78 -4.75 -12.66
N ILE A 291 -2.97 -4.29 -12.28
CA ILE A 291 -3.89 -5.05 -11.45
C ILE A 291 -4.87 -5.74 -12.40
N ALA A 292 -4.88 -7.08 -12.36
CA ALA A 292 -5.71 -7.90 -13.22
C ALA A 292 -6.81 -8.59 -12.44
N VAL A 293 -8.00 -8.67 -13.03
CA VAL A 293 -9.08 -9.55 -12.60
C VAL A 293 -9.13 -10.73 -13.56
N LEU A 294 -8.93 -11.92 -13.02
CA LEU A 294 -8.94 -13.17 -13.78
C LEU A 294 -10.17 -13.99 -13.42
N ASN A 295 -10.92 -14.39 -14.44
CA ASN A 295 -11.96 -15.40 -14.29
C ASN A 295 -11.34 -16.77 -14.54
N LEU A 296 -11.33 -17.63 -13.52
CA LEU A 296 -10.62 -18.91 -13.54
C LEU A 296 -11.58 -20.08 -13.80
N THR A 297 -11.07 -21.12 -14.46
CA THR A 297 -11.73 -22.44 -14.61
C THR A 297 -10.83 -23.56 -14.10
N ASP A 298 -11.44 -24.72 -13.87
CA ASP A 298 -10.79 -25.98 -13.48
C ASP A 298 -10.03 -25.94 -12.13
N ILE A 299 -10.50 -25.09 -11.22
CA ILE A 299 -10.01 -25.02 -9.84
C ILE A 299 -11.19 -24.90 -8.87
N ASP A 300 -11.10 -25.59 -7.72
CA ASP A 300 -12.09 -25.48 -6.64
C ASP A 300 -11.77 -24.27 -5.75
N PRO A 301 -12.78 -23.47 -5.32
CA PRO A 301 -12.55 -22.33 -4.44
C PRO A 301 -11.79 -22.67 -3.14
N ILE A 302 -11.85 -23.91 -2.65
CA ILE A 302 -11.15 -24.34 -1.43
C ILE A 302 -9.62 -24.27 -1.55
N HIS A 303 -9.10 -24.29 -2.78
CA HIS A 303 -7.67 -24.32 -3.09
C HIS A 303 -7.07 -22.93 -3.37
N ILE A 304 -7.86 -21.86 -3.24
CA ILE A 304 -7.43 -20.50 -3.49
C ILE A 304 -7.68 -19.65 -2.24
N ARG A 305 -6.67 -18.92 -1.80
CA ARG A 305 -6.74 -17.98 -0.68
C ARG A 305 -6.14 -16.63 -1.04
N VAL A 306 -6.57 -15.59 -0.33
CA VAL A 306 -5.96 -14.26 -0.44
C VAL A 306 -4.50 -14.37 0.02
N GLY A 307 -3.59 -13.83 -0.78
CA GLY A 307 -2.15 -13.90 -0.58
C GLY A 307 -1.44 -15.03 -1.33
N ASP A 308 -2.18 -15.98 -1.92
CA ASP A 308 -1.62 -17.03 -2.79
C ASP A 308 -0.96 -16.42 -4.02
N ILE A 309 -0.03 -17.16 -4.63
CA ILE A 309 0.69 -16.74 -5.83
C ILE A 309 0.26 -17.57 -7.02
N ALA A 310 -0.30 -16.91 -8.03
CA ALA A 310 -0.45 -17.48 -9.36
C ALA A 310 0.87 -17.35 -10.13
N SER A 311 1.36 -18.48 -10.64
CA SER A 311 2.61 -18.57 -11.40
C SER A 311 2.42 -19.34 -12.70
N HIS A 312 3.40 -19.28 -13.60
CA HIS A 312 3.43 -20.15 -14.76
C HIS A 312 3.74 -21.61 -14.34
N PRO A 313 3.05 -22.64 -14.86
CA PRO A 313 3.24 -24.04 -14.46
C PRO A 313 4.66 -24.58 -14.64
N GLN A 314 5.42 -24.07 -15.63
CA GLN A 314 6.82 -24.46 -15.85
C GLN A 314 7.81 -23.79 -14.88
N SER A 315 7.39 -22.75 -14.17
CA SER A 315 8.22 -22.03 -13.21
C SER A 315 7.40 -21.66 -11.97
N PRO A 316 6.91 -22.66 -11.20
CA PRO A 316 6.15 -22.41 -9.99
C PRO A 316 7.02 -21.75 -8.92
N VAL A 317 6.42 -20.88 -8.11
CA VAL A 317 7.04 -20.44 -6.86
C VAL A 317 7.25 -21.64 -5.94
N LYS A 318 8.40 -21.66 -5.26
CA LYS A 318 8.70 -22.67 -4.26
C LYS A 318 7.98 -22.39 -2.95
N ASN A 319 7.41 -23.44 -2.38
CA ASN A 319 6.92 -23.46 -1.03
C ASN A 319 8.07 -23.74 -0.06
N VAL A 320 8.21 -22.92 0.97
CA VAL A 320 9.29 -23.04 1.96
C VAL A 320 8.73 -23.16 3.38
N LYS A 321 9.35 -24.02 4.20
CA LYS A 321 9.12 -24.09 5.67
C LYS A 321 10.12 -23.31 6.49
N SER A 322 11.26 -22.95 5.90
CA SER A 322 12.28 -22.16 6.57
C SER A 322 13.11 -21.39 5.54
N PHE A 323 13.54 -20.20 5.92
CA PHE A 323 14.34 -19.33 5.08
C PHE A 323 15.25 -18.45 5.93
N THR A 324 16.27 -17.89 5.29
CA THR A 324 17.13 -16.86 5.89
C THR A 324 16.66 -15.49 5.44
N ALA A 325 16.68 -14.51 6.34
CA ALA A 325 16.31 -13.14 6.02
C ALA A 325 17.24 -12.15 6.69
N LYS A 326 17.48 -11.04 6.01
CA LYS A 326 18.09 -9.83 6.57
C LYS A 326 16.97 -8.91 7.05
N ILE A 327 16.91 -8.67 8.35
CA ILE A 327 15.87 -7.87 9.00
C ILE A 327 16.46 -6.61 9.65
N LEU A 328 15.72 -5.51 9.58
CA LEU A 328 15.87 -4.32 10.41
C LEU A 328 14.86 -4.43 11.56
N THR A 329 15.34 -4.41 12.79
CA THR A 329 14.50 -4.54 13.98
C THR A 329 13.96 -3.18 14.43
N PHE A 330 12.72 -3.17 14.90
CA PHE A 330 12.06 -2.00 15.50
C PHE A 330 11.85 -2.19 17.00
N GLU A 331 11.73 -3.45 17.41
CA GLU A 331 11.62 -3.93 18.79
C GLU A 331 12.88 -4.74 19.16
N HIS A 332 12.97 -5.15 20.42
CA HIS A 332 13.98 -6.14 20.81
C HIS A 332 13.63 -7.50 20.20
N VAL A 333 14.57 -8.09 19.47
CA VAL A 333 14.37 -9.39 18.84
C VAL A 333 15.27 -10.44 19.47
N MET A 334 14.65 -11.51 19.92
CA MET A 334 15.25 -12.76 20.40
C MET A 334 14.55 -13.93 19.69
N PRO A 335 15.00 -15.19 19.83
CA PRO A 335 14.21 -16.31 19.35
C PRO A 335 12.79 -16.25 19.95
N MET A 336 11.80 -16.00 19.10
CA MET A 336 10.43 -15.69 19.49
C MET A 336 9.46 -16.08 18.37
N TYR A 337 8.19 -16.28 18.72
CA TYR A 337 7.12 -16.48 17.74
C TYR A 337 6.81 -15.15 17.04
N VAL A 338 6.54 -15.24 15.75
CA VAL A 338 6.22 -14.09 14.91
C VAL A 338 5.21 -14.50 13.84
N ASP A 339 4.37 -13.57 13.45
CA ASP A 339 3.61 -13.65 12.21
C ASP A 339 4.46 -13.06 11.09
N VAL A 340 4.70 -13.87 10.05
CA VAL A 340 5.46 -13.48 8.86
C VAL A 340 4.48 -13.01 7.80
N HIS A 341 4.48 -11.71 7.51
CA HIS A 341 3.67 -11.09 6.47
C HIS A 341 4.45 -10.95 5.15
N ARG A 342 3.88 -11.45 4.06
CA ARG A 342 4.29 -11.24 2.66
C ARG A 342 3.10 -10.66 1.89
N GLY A 343 3.00 -9.33 1.88
CA GLY A 343 1.82 -8.64 1.32
C GLY A 343 0.56 -9.05 2.08
N ALA A 344 -0.45 -9.55 1.37
CA ALA A 344 -1.70 -10.02 1.96
C ALA A 344 -1.61 -11.39 2.65
N LEU A 345 -0.58 -12.18 2.34
CA LEU A 345 -0.37 -13.48 2.97
C LEU A 345 0.34 -13.30 4.32
N HIS A 346 -0.14 -14.01 5.35
CA HIS A 346 0.58 -14.13 6.61
C HIS A 346 0.60 -15.58 7.09
N GLN A 347 1.69 -15.96 7.75
CA GLN A 347 1.85 -17.29 8.31
C GLN A 347 2.58 -17.18 9.65
N ALA A 348 2.04 -17.86 10.66
CA ALA A 348 2.69 -18.03 11.94
C ALA A 348 4.02 -18.77 11.76
N GLY A 349 5.03 -18.29 12.46
CA GLY A 349 6.37 -18.85 12.46
C GLY A 349 7.15 -18.47 13.71
N ARG A 350 8.44 -18.76 13.67
CA ARG A 350 9.36 -18.51 14.76
C ARG A 350 10.71 -18.06 14.20
N ILE A 351 11.25 -17.01 14.79
CA ILE A 351 12.66 -16.68 14.62
C ILE A 351 13.45 -17.78 15.33
N GLU A 352 13.99 -18.73 14.57
CA GLU A 352 14.67 -19.89 15.12
C GLU A 352 16.07 -19.51 15.61
N LYS A 353 16.81 -18.78 14.78
CA LYS A 353 18.24 -18.48 15.02
C LYS A 353 18.57 -17.05 14.64
N LEU A 354 19.31 -16.38 15.52
CA LEU A 354 19.99 -15.13 15.21
C LEU A 354 21.39 -15.46 14.67
N VAL A 355 21.61 -15.29 13.38
CA VAL A 355 22.85 -15.71 12.70
C VAL A 355 23.96 -14.69 12.95
N ALA A 356 23.68 -13.42 12.69
CA ALA A 356 24.65 -12.33 12.81
C ALA A 356 23.97 -10.97 12.94
N LEU A 357 24.63 -10.04 13.65
CA LEU A 357 24.41 -8.61 13.48
C LEU A 357 25.20 -8.14 12.26
N LEU A 358 24.58 -7.25 11.49
CA LEU A 358 25.13 -6.66 10.30
C LEU A 358 25.23 -5.14 10.47
N ASP A 359 26.24 -4.54 9.85
CA ASP A 359 26.29 -3.09 9.69
C ASP A 359 25.19 -2.61 8.73
N LYS A 360 24.59 -1.45 9.04
CA LYS A 360 23.45 -0.91 8.28
C LYS A 360 23.85 -0.40 6.90
N ALA A 361 25.07 0.11 6.75
CA ALA A 361 25.56 0.75 5.53
C ALA A 361 26.18 -0.26 4.56
N ASN A 362 27.09 -1.11 5.03
CA ASN A 362 27.83 -2.02 4.16
C ASN A 362 27.35 -3.48 4.23
N GLY A 363 26.54 -3.85 5.22
CA GLY A 363 26.01 -5.20 5.38
C GLY A 363 27.01 -6.24 5.89
N GLU A 364 28.19 -5.82 6.32
CA GLU A 364 29.22 -6.70 6.87
C GLU A 364 28.84 -7.23 8.25
N VAL A 365 29.34 -8.42 8.58
CA VAL A 365 29.07 -9.06 9.87
C VAL A 365 29.86 -8.36 10.97
N THR A 366 29.14 -7.67 11.85
CA THR A 366 29.74 -7.01 13.02
C THR A 366 29.85 -7.96 14.21
N ARG A 367 28.88 -8.85 14.39
CA ARG A 367 28.86 -9.84 15.47
C ARG A 367 28.16 -11.12 15.07
N LYS A 368 28.76 -12.27 15.32
CA LYS A 368 28.14 -13.58 15.08
C LYS A 368 27.30 -14.02 16.29
N LYS A 369 26.18 -14.70 16.02
CA LYS A 369 25.29 -15.34 17.01
C LYS A 369 24.96 -14.44 18.22
N PRO A 370 24.37 -13.25 18.00
CA PRO A 370 23.92 -12.42 19.11
C PRO A 370 22.80 -13.15 19.89
N LYS A 371 22.72 -12.90 21.21
CA LYS A 371 21.62 -13.43 22.03
C LYS A 371 20.33 -12.63 21.86
N VAL A 372 20.47 -11.32 21.65
CA VAL A 372 19.38 -10.34 21.46
C VAL A 372 19.84 -9.32 20.41
N VAL A 373 18.94 -8.90 19.55
CA VAL A 373 19.10 -7.80 18.59
C VAL A 373 18.31 -6.60 19.12
N GLN A 374 18.95 -5.45 19.23
CA GLN A 374 18.35 -4.22 19.75
C GLN A 374 17.54 -3.50 18.65
N PRO A 375 16.55 -2.66 19.00
CA PRO A 375 15.88 -1.77 18.05
C PRO A 375 16.88 -0.98 17.19
N GLY A 376 16.58 -0.84 15.89
CA GLY A 376 17.39 -0.11 14.91
C GLY A 376 18.60 -0.87 14.37
N GLN A 377 18.86 -2.09 14.83
CA GLN A 377 19.94 -2.93 14.33
C GLN A 377 19.50 -3.77 13.14
N VAL A 378 20.46 -4.11 12.29
CA VAL A 378 20.24 -5.04 11.18
C VAL A 378 20.81 -6.40 11.58
N ALA A 379 20.03 -7.45 11.35
CA ALA A 379 20.44 -8.81 11.67
C ALA A 379 20.07 -9.79 10.55
N ARG A 380 20.90 -10.82 10.39
CA ARG A 380 20.57 -12.00 9.62
C ARG A 380 19.95 -13.04 10.56
N VAL A 381 18.78 -13.54 10.21
CA VAL A 381 18.01 -14.49 11.02
C VAL A 381 17.55 -15.67 10.18
N VAL A 382 17.35 -16.81 10.82
CA VAL A 382 16.66 -17.97 10.23
C VAL A 382 15.25 -18.00 10.82
N ILE A 383 14.26 -18.06 9.95
CA ILE A 383 12.85 -18.13 10.31
C ILE A 383 12.33 -19.50 9.90
N ALA A 384 11.61 -20.15 10.81
CA ALA A 384 10.88 -21.38 10.55
C ALA A 384 9.37 -21.06 10.58
N LEU A 385 8.63 -21.59 9.63
CA LEU A 385 7.19 -21.40 9.51
C LEU A 385 6.46 -22.64 10.00
N GLU A 386 5.26 -22.46 10.55
CA GLU A 386 4.41 -23.60 10.95
C GLU A 386 3.88 -24.38 9.74
N ASN A 387 3.44 -23.64 8.70
CA ASN A 387 3.07 -24.20 7.40
C ASN A 387 3.95 -23.64 6.28
N GLU A 388 3.93 -24.33 5.15
CA GLU A 388 4.63 -23.87 3.95
C GLU A 388 4.04 -22.57 3.41
N LEU A 389 4.92 -21.65 3.01
CA LEU A 389 4.56 -20.38 2.38
C LEU A 389 5.25 -20.27 1.02
N PRO A 390 4.55 -19.85 -0.05
CA PRO A 390 5.19 -19.56 -1.34
C PRO A 390 6.12 -18.34 -1.20
N LEU A 391 7.42 -18.55 -1.38
CA LEU A 391 8.43 -17.52 -1.16
C LEU A 391 9.65 -17.71 -2.05
N GLU A 392 10.09 -16.64 -2.70
CA GLU A 392 11.32 -16.60 -3.51
C GLU A 392 12.18 -15.41 -3.12
N ALA A 393 13.49 -15.62 -3.03
CA ALA A 393 14.43 -14.53 -2.81
C ALA A 393 14.67 -13.74 -4.12
N PRO A 394 14.78 -12.40 -4.07
CA PRO A 394 14.51 -11.54 -2.92
C PRO A 394 13.02 -11.26 -2.75
N ALA A 395 12.47 -11.52 -1.56
CA ALA A 395 11.11 -11.14 -1.17
C ALA A 395 11.12 -10.26 0.07
N LYS A 396 10.24 -9.26 0.11
CA LYS A 396 10.09 -8.38 1.27
C LYS A 396 9.12 -9.02 2.26
N ILE A 397 9.46 -8.94 3.53
CA ILE A 397 8.65 -9.50 4.62
C ILE A 397 8.55 -8.50 5.77
N ILE A 398 7.45 -8.57 6.50
CA ILE A 398 7.26 -7.89 7.78
C ILE A 398 7.02 -8.94 8.85
N LEU A 399 7.65 -8.76 10.01
CA LEU A 399 7.48 -9.61 11.17
C LEU A 399 6.66 -8.85 12.20
N ARG A 400 5.58 -9.47 12.68
CA ARG A 400 4.71 -8.93 13.72
C ARG A 400 4.64 -9.90 14.90
N SER A 401 4.47 -9.36 16.10
CA SER A 401 4.25 -10.13 17.32
C SER A 401 3.36 -9.32 18.24
N GLU A 402 2.33 -9.95 18.82
CA GLU A 402 1.44 -9.33 19.81
C GLU A 402 0.81 -8.00 19.33
N GLY A 403 0.52 -7.88 18.03
CA GLY A 403 -0.06 -6.66 17.44
C GLY A 403 0.95 -5.56 17.09
N SER A 404 2.24 -5.75 17.38
CA SER A 404 3.31 -4.79 17.08
C SER A 404 4.19 -5.25 15.93
N THR A 405 4.67 -4.30 15.12
CA THR A 405 5.68 -4.56 14.08
C THR A 405 7.06 -4.70 14.72
N VAL A 406 7.60 -5.92 14.80
CA VAL A 406 8.88 -6.17 15.46
C VAL A 406 10.09 -5.95 14.55
N ALA A 407 9.94 -6.26 13.26
CA ALA A 407 10.99 -6.09 12.27
C ALA A 407 10.42 -6.08 10.84
N ALA A 408 11.21 -5.59 9.90
CA ALA A 408 10.96 -5.79 8.48
C ALA A 408 12.26 -6.12 7.75
N GLY A 409 12.16 -6.86 6.65
CA GLY A 409 13.36 -7.39 6.01
C GLY A 409 13.16 -7.95 4.63
N MET A 410 14.22 -8.57 4.15
CA MET A 410 14.28 -9.21 2.85
C MET A 410 14.80 -10.63 2.99
N VAL A 411 14.12 -11.57 2.34
CA VAL A 411 14.53 -12.97 2.21
C VAL A 411 15.78 -13.04 1.35
N GLU A 412 16.75 -13.83 1.78
CA GLU A 412 18.05 -14.04 1.11
C GLU A 412 18.14 -15.40 0.42
#